data_AF-A0A938MXD0-F1
#
_entry.id   AF-A0A938MXD0-F1
#
_cell.length_a   1.000
_cell.length_b   1.000
_cell.length_c   1.000
_cell.angle_alpha   90.00
_cell.angle_beta   90.00
_cell.angle_gamma   90.00
#
_symmetry.space_group_name_H-M   'P 1'
#
loop_
_entity.id
_entity.type
_entity.pdbx_description
1 polymer ?
#
loop_
_entity_poly.entity_id
_entity_poly.type
_entity_poly.pdbx_seq_one_letter_code
_entity_poly.pdbx_strand_id
1 'polypeptide(L)'
;MNRVHAVRVRVVLLVAIVVGATVAKAQEVRIELQPSMLANEAAVGDPSGLVDEQREIIGPPAGAPKTGWALNAQYWKQFPFSAYLDLGAEKNLSSIWFYDTNDKGEVVVSAGEPGSWREVATYDCAAYLAWAEVKLGVTTRYLRITRKTPGANFTEIALYEYTEEAYRAMVARRAEEARMEAERQAALAKAREEARRRPLVEMAPYGTLSLVEEIDCAADAAGRIYSEYPPRAARVETILDRKARVLPPCHGEASYFSYRVGRQKLLRPGGTYVLAVEYPEDGPRSMVVINTGNE
;
A
#
# COMPACT_ATOMS: atom_id res chain seq x y z
N MET A 1 15.35 -68.75 25.62
CA MET A 1 14.89 -67.53 26.34
C MET A 1 16.05 -66.53 26.39
N ASN A 2 16.14 -65.63 25.41
CA ASN A 2 17.11 -64.52 25.40
C ASN A 2 16.32 -63.21 25.36
N ARG A 3 16.34 -62.44 26.45
CA ARG A 3 15.78 -61.08 26.50
C ARG A 3 16.89 -60.09 26.14
N VAL A 4 16.80 -59.50 24.96
CA VAL A 4 17.56 -58.29 24.61
C VAL A 4 16.80 -57.10 25.19
N HIS A 5 17.38 -56.41 26.16
CA HIS A 5 16.88 -55.12 26.64
C HIS A 5 17.43 -54.01 25.75
N ALA A 6 16.57 -53.49 24.87
CA ALA A 6 16.88 -52.31 24.08
C ALA A 6 16.87 -51.07 24.99
N VAL A 7 18.04 -50.43 25.13
CA VAL A 7 18.21 -49.13 25.80
C VAL A 7 17.56 -48.06 24.94
N ARG A 8 16.53 -47.37 25.46
CA ARG A 8 15.91 -46.22 24.80
C ARG A 8 16.60 -44.94 25.27
N VAL A 9 17.42 -44.33 24.41
CA VAL A 9 17.95 -42.98 24.60
C VAL A 9 16.89 -41.97 24.16
N ARG A 10 16.42 -41.13 25.08
CA ARG A 10 15.55 -39.99 24.77
C ARG A 10 16.41 -38.73 24.72
N VAL A 11 16.57 -38.14 23.53
CA VAL A 11 17.16 -36.82 23.36
C VAL A 11 16.03 -35.80 23.49
N VAL A 12 16.10 -34.95 24.52
CA VAL A 12 15.18 -33.83 24.71
C VAL A 12 15.86 -32.58 24.16
N LEU A 13 15.31 -32.04 23.07
CA LEU A 13 15.76 -30.76 22.50
C LEU A 13 15.19 -29.63 23.38
N LEU A 14 16.07 -28.96 24.14
CA LEU A 14 15.71 -27.76 24.88
C LEU A 14 15.80 -26.56 23.93
N VAL A 15 14.68 -26.14 23.35
CA VAL A 15 14.63 -24.90 22.56
C VAL A 15 14.57 -23.73 23.54
N ALA A 16 15.73 -23.12 23.78
CA ALA A 16 15.80 -21.85 24.50
C ALA A 16 15.27 -20.74 23.57
N ILE A 17 14.02 -20.33 23.77
CA ILE A 17 13.47 -19.14 23.13
C ILE A 17 14.06 -17.92 23.83
N VAL A 18 15.12 -17.36 23.27
CA VAL A 18 15.59 -16.02 23.65
C VAL A 18 14.62 -15.02 23.03
N VAL A 19 13.64 -14.57 23.83
CA VAL A 19 12.80 -13.41 23.47
C VAL A 19 13.67 -12.17 23.68
N GLY A 20 14.41 -11.78 22.64
CA GLY A 20 15.03 -10.47 22.60
C GLY A 20 13.93 -9.43 22.45
N ALA A 21 13.66 -8.67 23.52
CA ALA A 21 12.82 -7.49 23.43
C ALA A 21 13.51 -6.47 22.52
N THR A 22 13.10 -6.41 21.25
CA THR A 22 13.50 -5.33 20.35
C THR A 22 12.86 -4.05 20.88
N VAL A 23 13.66 -3.20 21.53
CA VAL A 23 13.23 -1.83 21.82
C VAL A 23 12.96 -1.18 20.47
N ALA A 24 11.71 -0.82 20.21
CA ALA A 24 11.34 -0.09 19.01
C ALA A 24 12.11 1.24 19.01
N LYS A 25 13.10 1.37 18.11
CA LYS A 25 13.77 2.64 17.89
C LYS A 25 12.77 3.65 17.35
N ALA A 26 12.84 4.89 17.81
CA ALA A 26 12.04 5.98 17.25
C ALA A 26 12.32 6.09 15.74
N GLN A 27 11.26 6.07 14.93
CA GLN A 27 11.35 6.17 13.46
C GLN A 27 11.60 7.60 12.99
N GLU A 28 11.25 8.57 13.83
CA GLU A 28 11.33 9.99 13.56
C GLU A 28 12.01 10.68 14.75
N VAL A 29 12.77 11.73 14.46
CA VAL A 29 13.46 12.55 15.46
C VAL A 29 13.08 14.01 15.22
N ARG A 30 12.77 14.72 16.31
CA ARG A 30 12.46 16.15 16.25
C ARG A 30 13.74 16.94 15.98
N ILE A 31 13.66 17.87 15.03
CA ILE A 31 14.69 18.87 14.78
C ILE A 31 14.47 20.01 15.76
N GLU A 32 15.49 20.36 16.54
CA GLU A 32 15.46 21.55 17.40
C GLU A 32 15.56 22.80 16.51
N LEU A 33 14.45 23.51 16.38
CA LEU A 33 14.41 24.76 15.62
C LEU A 33 14.89 25.93 16.47
N GLN A 34 15.39 26.98 15.82
CA GLN A 34 15.80 28.22 16.48
C GLN A 34 15.43 29.41 15.60
N PRO A 35 15.17 30.59 16.19
CA PRO A 35 14.85 31.80 15.42
C PRO A 35 15.90 32.15 14.35
N SER A 36 17.17 31.84 14.59
CA SER A 36 18.26 32.05 13.63
C SER A 36 18.16 31.23 12.34
N MET A 37 17.34 30.16 12.34
CA MET A 37 17.07 29.35 11.16
C MET A 37 16.01 29.99 10.26
N LEU A 38 15.23 30.96 10.76
CA LEU A 38 14.17 31.60 10.00
C LEU A 38 14.67 32.82 9.25
N ALA A 39 14.29 32.90 7.98
CA ALA A 39 14.37 34.10 7.17
C ALA A 39 12.96 34.55 6.80
N ASN A 40 12.59 35.77 7.18
CA ASN A 40 11.35 36.40 6.74
C ASN A 40 11.53 36.89 5.30
N GLU A 41 10.65 36.50 4.38
CA GLU A 41 10.66 36.99 2.99
C GLU A 41 9.87 38.29 2.83
N ALA A 42 9.14 38.72 3.86
CA ALA A 42 8.38 39.97 3.87
C ALA A 42 9.12 41.08 4.63
N ALA A 43 8.91 42.33 4.21
CA ALA A 43 9.41 43.51 4.92
C ALA A 43 8.66 43.80 6.24
N VAL A 44 7.61 43.02 6.54
CA VAL A 44 6.72 43.20 7.69
C VAL A 44 6.46 41.87 8.37
N GLY A 45 6.07 41.97 9.65
CA GLY A 45 5.83 40.82 10.51
C GLY A 45 7.12 40.16 10.99
N ASP A 46 6.98 39.22 11.93
CA ASP A 46 8.08 38.50 12.55
C ASP A 46 7.69 37.02 12.75
N PRO A 47 8.29 36.09 11.98
CA PRO A 47 8.03 34.66 12.10
C PRO A 47 8.78 34.02 13.28
N SER A 48 9.64 34.73 14.01
CA SER A 48 10.49 34.13 15.06
C SER A 48 9.68 33.42 16.15
N GLY A 49 8.47 33.90 16.43
CA GLY A 49 7.54 33.31 17.38
C GLY A 49 7.02 31.93 16.97
N LEU A 50 7.33 31.44 15.77
CA LEU A 50 6.98 30.09 15.34
C LEU A 50 7.91 29.01 15.90
N VAL A 51 9.06 29.40 16.45
CA VAL A 51 10.16 28.50 16.83
C VAL A 51 10.80 28.90 18.17
N ASP A 52 10.15 29.73 18.99
CA ASP A 52 10.74 30.27 20.22
C ASP A 52 10.37 29.49 21.49
N GLU A 53 9.29 28.69 21.49
CA GLU A 53 8.85 27.86 22.61
C GLU A 53 9.17 26.35 22.39
N GLN A 54 10.19 26.04 21.58
CA GLN A 54 10.60 24.66 21.22
C GLN A 54 10.87 23.73 22.40
N ARG A 55 11.26 24.28 23.56
CA ARG A 55 11.51 23.52 24.80
C ARG A 55 10.24 23.09 25.51
N GLU A 56 9.11 23.74 25.24
CA GLU A 56 7.81 23.42 25.82
C GLU A 56 7.14 22.23 25.13
N ILE A 57 7.62 21.86 23.94
CA ILE A 57 7.14 20.72 23.19
C ILE A 57 7.69 19.43 23.83
N ILE A 58 6.81 18.56 24.34
CA ILE A 58 7.18 17.30 25.00
C ILE A 58 6.53 16.12 24.27
N GLY A 59 7.29 15.04 24.01
CA GLY A 59 6.76 13.82 23.38
C GLY A 59 6.37 14.01 21.91
N PRO A 60 5.37 13.27 21.38
CA PRO A 60 4.57 13.76 20.27
C PRO A 60 4.07 15.17 20.63
N PRO A 61 4.05 16.15 19.71
CA PRO A 61 3.88 17.54 20.10
C PRO A 61 2.68 17.75 21.03
N ALA A 62 2.99 18.25 22.23
CA ALA A 62 2.05 18.55 23.30
C ALA A 62 2.47 19.87 23.95
N GLY A 63 1.59 20.45 24.76
CA GLY A 63 1.75 21.81 25.29
C GLY A 63 0.87 22.81 24.56
N ALA A 64 0.87 24.06 25.02
CA ALA A 64 0.06 25.15 24.47
C ALA A 64 0.89 26.41 24.24
N PRO A 65 1.75 26.42 23.21
CA PRO A 65 2.55 27.58 22.82
C PRO A 65 1.67 28.80 22.55
N LYS A 66 2.17 29.98 22.94
CA LYS A 66 1.45 31.24 23.00
C LYS A 66 1.98 32.27 22.02
N THR A 67 3.29 32.28 21.77
CA THR A 67 3.91 33.18 20.80
C THR A 67 3.74 32.61 19.40
N GLY A 68 3.54 33.49 18.42
CA GLY A 68 3.30 33.07 17.05
C GLY A 68 3.84 34.05 16.04
N TRP A 69 3.53 33.84 14.77
CA TRP A 69 3.94 34.74 13.71
C TRP A 69 3.28 36.12 13.88
N ALA A 70 4.03 37.06 14.43
CA ALA A 70 3.55 38.40 14.72
C ALA A 70 3.33 39.17 13.41
N LEU A 71 2.09 39.56 13.12
CA LEU A 71 1.75 40.35 11.94
C LEU A 71 0.71 41.40 12.32
N ASN A 72 1.01 42.68 12.06
CA ASN A 72 0.09 43.77 12.37
C ASN A 72 -1.17 43.71 11.50
N ALA A 73 -2.34 43.90 12.11
CA ALA A 73 -3.65 43.83 11.46
C ALA A 73 -3.81 44.77 10.24
N GLN A 74 -3.07 45.88 10.19
CA GLN A 74 -3.07 46.78 9.04
C GLN A 74 -2.62 46.11 7.73
N TYR A 75 -1.88 44.99 7.82
CA TYR A 75 -1.37 44.24 6.67
C TYR A 75 -2.26 43.06 6.24
N TRP A 76 -3.45 42.88 6.83
CA TRP A 76 -4.34 41.74 6.52
C TRP A 76 -4.82 41.65 5.06
N LYS A 77 -4.72 42.74 4.29
CA LYS A 77 -5.05 42.75 2.85
C LYS A 77 -3.85 42.45 1.95
N GLN A 78 -2.67 42.18 2.52
CA GLN A 78 -1.41 42.02 1.78
C GLN A 78 -0.90 40.57 1.75
N PHE A 79 -1.68 39.61 2.27
CA PHE A 79 -1.36 38.19 2.14
C PHE A 79 -1.20 37.79 0.67
N PRO A 80 -0.32 36.82 0.36
CA PRO A 80 0.36 35.90 1.28
C PRO A 80 1.63 36.45 1.94
N PHE A 81 1.98 35.89 3.10
CA PHE A 81 3.25 36.13 3.78
C PHE A 81 4.05 34.83 3.90
N SER A 82 5.35 34.91 3.67
CA SER A 82 6.23 33.75 3.60
C SER A 82 7.49 33.94 4.43
N ALA A 83 7.94 32.85 5.03
CA ALA A 83 9.21 32.73 5.69
C ALA A 83 9.77 31.33 5.38
N TYR A 84 11.08 31.18 5.39
CA TYR A 84 11.71 29.88 5.21
C TYR A 84 12.68 29.55 6.33
N LEU A 85 12.79 28.26 6.61
CA LEU A 85 13.78 27.65 7.49
C LEU A 85 14.99 27.25 6.67
N ASP A 86 16.20 27.65 7.08
CA ASP A 86 17.46 27.02 6.69
C ASP A 86 17.87 26.00 7.75
N LEU A 87 17.81 24.71 7.40
CA LEU A 87 18.14 23.61 8.31
C LEU A 87 19.65 23.35 8.43
N GLY A 88 20.48 24.12 7.73
CA GLY A 88 21.95 24.03 7.71
C GLY A 88 22.50 22.89 6.84
N ALA A 89 21.72 21.83 6.63
CA ALA A 89 22.05 20.70 5.76
C ALA A 89 20.76 20.08 5.18
N GLU A 90 20.91 19.23 4.16
CA GLU A 90 19.79 18.43 3.67
C GLU A 90 19.32 17.45 4.74
N LYS A 91 17.99 17.40 4.96
CA LYS A 91 17.34 16.52 5.93
C LYS A 91 16.18 15.76 5.30
N ASN A 92 15.94 14.55 5.78
CA ASN A 92 14.85 13.67 5.33
C ASN A 92 13.58 13.95 6.13
N LEU A 93 12.91 15.05 5.83
CA LEU A 93 11.76 15.53 6.60
C LEU A 93 10.58 14.56 6.52
N SER A 94 10.08 14.15 7.69
CA SER A 94 8.94 13.24 7.82
C SER A 94 7.63 14.01 7.94
N SER A 95 7.58 14.97 8.87
CA SER A 95 6.40 15.79 9.13
C SER A 95 6.76 17.15 9.71
N ILE A 96 5.83 18.09 9.52
CA ILE A 96 5.75 19.34 10.25
C ILE A 96 4.44 19.34 11.02
N TRP A 97 4.49 19.81 12.25
CA TRP A 97 3.32 20.01 13.08
C TRP A 97 3.09 21.49 13.28
N PHE A 98 1.83 21.90 13.26
CA PHE A 98 1.41 23.26 13.58
C PHE A 98 0.59 23.23 14.87
N TYR A 99 0.91 24.06 15.85
CA TYR A 99 -0.02 24.32 16.94
C TYR A 99 -1.07 25.32 16.44
N ASP A 100 -2.17 24.77 15.96
CA ASP A 100 -3.27 25.52 15.41
C ASP A 100 -4.13 26.11 16.53
N THR A 101 -4.62 27.32 16.29
CA THR A 101 -5.30 28.14 17.30
C THR A 101 -6.74 28.42 16.89
N ASN A 102 -7.04 29.64 16.46
CA ASN A 102 -8.40 30.08 16.16
C ASN A 102 -8.54 30.56 14.72
N ASP A 103 -9.78 30.56 14.23
CA ASP A 103 -10.11 30.84 12.82
C ASP A 103 -9.63 29.73 11.87
N LYS A 104 -9.92 29.85 10.58
CA LYS A 104 -9.48 28.91 9.54
C LYS A 104 -8.76 29.63 8.43
N GLY A 105 -7.77 28.97 7.84
CA GLY A 105 -7.03 29.55 6.75
C GLY A 105 -5.95 28.64 6.20
N GLU A 106 -5.54 28.93 4.98
CA GLU A 106 -4.62 28.06 4.27
C GLU A 106 -3.17 28.41 4.61
N VAL A 107 -2.40 27.38 4.95
CA VAL A 107 -0.94 27.38 5.06
C VAL A 107 -0.39 26.44 4.02
N VAL A 108 0.55 26.93 3.23
CA VAL A 108 1.28 26.12 2.24
C VAL A 108 2.70 25.89 2.74
N VAL A 109 3.12 24.63 2.70
CA VAL A 109 4.49 24.21 2.97
C VAL A 109 5.16 23.87 1.65
N SER A 110 6.32 24.44 1.40
CA SER A 110 7.11 24.21 0.19
C SER A 110 8.54 23.78 0.53
N ALA A 111 9.15 22.99 -0.35
CA ALA A 111 10.56 22.58 -0.27
C ALA A 111 11.29 23.01 -1.54
N GLY A 112 12.59 23.30 -1.44
CA GLY A 112 13.41 23.75 -2.57
C GLY A 112 14.56 24.63 -2.09
N GLU A 113 14.79 25.72 -2.83
CA GLU A 113 15.80 26.72 -2.53
C GLU A 113 15.15 28.12 -2.51
N PRO A 114 15.75 29.11 -1.82
CA PRO A 114 15.28 30.49 -1.87
C PRO A 114 15.11 30.99 -3.32
N GLY A 115 13.86 31.32 -3.68
CA GLY A 115 13.48 31.76 -5.04
C GLY A 115 13.02 30.64 -5.98
N SER A 116 13.17 29.37 -5.61
CA SER A 116 12.72 28.21 -6.38
C SER A 116 12.04 27.18 -5.47
N TRP A 117 10.75 27.37 -5.27
CA TRP A 117 9.94 26.61 -4.31
C TRP A 117 8.97 25.66 -5.01
N ARG A 118 8.84 24.44 -4.48
CA ARG A 118 7.80 23.47 -4.86
C ARG A 118 6.90 23.18 -3.67
N GLU A 119 5.59 23.31 -3.84
CA GLU A 119 4.61 22.94 -2.81
C GLU A 119 4.71 21.45 -2.49
N VAL A 120 4.74 21.10 -1.21
CA VAL A 120 4.83 19.70 -0.72
C VAL A 120 3.66 19.32 0.18
N ALA A 121 3.01 20.30 0.82
CA ALA A 121 1.81 20.07 1.59
C ALA A 121 1.01 21.37 1.77
N THR A 122 -0.27 21.20 2.08
CA THR A 122 -1.19 22.28 2.44
C THR A 122 -1.95 21.90 3.70
N TYR A 123 -2.22 22.88 4.55
CA TYR A 123 -2.98 22.72 5.78
C TYR A 123 -3.99 23.86 5.92
N ASP A 124 -5.18 23.58 6.43
CA ASP A 124 -6.33 24.51 6.43
C ASP A 124 -6.61 25.17 7.79
N CYS A 125 -5.73 24.96 8.78
CA CYS A 125 -5.89 25.48 10.15
C CYS A 125 -7.30 25.19 10.71
N ALA A 126 -7.73 23.93 10.66
CA ALA A 126 -9.04 23.50 11.15
C ALA A 126 -9.04 22.83 12.54
N ALA A 127 -7.89 22.76 13.22
CA ALA A 127 -7.73 22.13 14.53
C ALA A 127 -7.65 23.16 15.67
N TYR A 128 -8.74 23.32 16.43
CA TYR A 128 -8.80 24.32 17.49
C TYR A 128 -7.92 23.96 18.71
N LEU A 129 -6.93 24.82 19.02
CA LEU A 129 -6.00 24.69 20.15
C LEU A 129 -5.34 23.30 20.23
N ALA A 130 -4.85 22.83 19.08
CA ALA A 130 -4.30 21.49 18.96
C ALA A 130 -3.11 21.44 18.00
N TRP A 131 -2.20 20.52 18.27
CA TRP A 131 -1.14 20.15 17.34
C TRP A 131 -1.70 19.34 16.19
N ALA A 132 -1.54 19.86 14.96
CA ALA A 132 -1.96 19.20 13.73
C ALA A 132 -0.74 18.74 12.94
N GLU A 133 -0.68 17.44 12.62
CA GLU A 133 0.38 16.86 11.82
C GLU A 133 0.14 17.04 10.32
N VAL A 134 1.19 17.43 9.61
CA VAL A 134 1.25 17.45 8.16
C VAL A 134 2.44 16.60 7.69
N LYS A 135 2.17 15.50 6.99
CA LYS A 135 3.23 14.64 6.44
C LYS A 135 3.91 15.33 5.26
N LEU A 136 5.24 15.31 5.23
CA LEU A 136 6.05 15.95 4.19
C LEU A 136 6.68 14.91 3.27
N GLY A 137 7.46 13.98 3.83
CA GLY A 137 8.13 12.93 3.06
C GLY A 137 9.08 13.45 1.97
N VAL A 138 9.79 14.54 2.26
CA VAL A 138 10.70 15.24 1.32
C VAL A 138 12.11 15.35 1.88
N THR A 139 13.10 15.36 0.99
CA THR A 139 14.49 15.67 1.34
C THR A 139 14.80 17.09 0.91
N THR A 140 15.19 17.96 1.84
CA THR A 140 15.51 19.37 1.55
C THR A 140 16.36 19.98 2.65
N ARG A 141 17.12 21.03 2.33
CA ARG A 141 17.74 21.93 3.31
C ARG A 141 16.82 23.09 3.69
N TYR A 142 16.03 23.60 2.74
CA TYR A 142 15.14 24.72 2.97
C TYR A 142 13.68 24.29 2.95
N LEU A 143 12.92 24.76 3.95
CA LEU A 143 11.49 24.56 4.05
C LEU A 143 10.80 25.91 4.20
N ARG A 144 9.90 26.25 3.27
CA ARG A 144 9.16 27.50 3.28
C ARG A 144 7.75 27.28 3.82
N ILE A 145 7.31 28.18 4.68
CA ILE A 145 5.96 28.26 5.19
C ILE A 145 5.33 29.53 4.64
N THR A 146 4.17 29.40 4.02
CA THR A 146 3.41 30.51 3.46
C THR A 146 2.03 30.55 4.08
N ARG A 147 1.74 31.60 4.84
CA ARG A 147 0.38 31.91 5.25
C ARG A 147 -0.34 32.54 4.07
N LYS A 148 -1.38 31.88 3.56
CA LYS A 148 -2.12 32.32 2.37
C LYS A 148 -3.26 33.25 2.72
N THR A 149 -3.84 33.11 3.91
CA THR A 149 -4.97 33.91 4.37
C THR A 149 -4.75 34.43 5.80
N PRO A 150 -5.41 35.55 6.18
CA PRO A 150 -5.30 36.10 7.53
C PRO A 150 -5.85 35.17 8.62
N GLY A 151 -6.79 34.29 8.30
CA GLY A 151 -7.36 33.32 9.25
C GLY A 151 -6.48 32.10 9.52
N ALA A 152 -5.34 31.95 8.84
CA ALA A 152 -4.38 30.88 9.09
C ALA A 152 -3.56 31.20 10.34
N ASN A 153 -4.12 30.95 11.53
CA ASN A 153 -3.49 31.30 12.81
C ASN A 153 -2.94 30.08 13.54
N PHE A 154 -1.62 30.04 13.68
CA PHE A 154 -0.91 29.05 14.47
C PHE A 154 0.22 29.75 15.24
N THR A 155 0.59 29.19 16.38
CA THR A 155 1.60 29.79 17.27
C THR A 155 2.96 29.15 17.08
N GLU A 156 3.05 27.83 17.03
CA GLU A 156 4.35 27.14 17.02
C GLU A 156 4.40 26.04 15.95
N ILE A 157 5.60 25.71 15.49
CA ILE A 157 5.83 24.55 14.62
C ILE A 157 6.78 23.54 15.24
N ALA A 158 6.58 22.26 14.95
CA ALA A 158 7.56 21.21 15.27
C ALA A 158 7.94 20.46 14.00
N LEU A 159 9.23 20.38 13.69
CA LEU A 159 9.71 19.69 12.49
C LEU A 159 10.37 18.36 12.87
N TYR A 160 10.02 17.31 12.14
CA TYR A 160 10.57 15.97 12.33
C TYR A 160 11.27 15.49 11.07
N GLU A 161 12.36 14.74 11.26
CA GLU A 161 13.03 13.99 10.21
C GLU A 161 12.96 12.48 10.50
N TYR A 162 13.00 11.69 9.44
CA TYR A 162 13.21 10.26 9.57
C TYR A 162 14.61 9.98 10.12
N THR A 163 14.72 8.96 10.98
CA THR A 163 16.03 8.33 11.18
C THR A 163 16.51 7.73 9.87
N GLU A 164 17.83 7.58 9.71
CA GLU A 164 18.42 7.01 8.50
C GLU A 164 17.84 5.61 8.21
N GLU A 165 17.64 4.78 9.24
CA GLU A 165 17.04 3.46 9.10
C GLU A 165 15.55 3.54 8.67
N ALA A 166 14.77 4.44 9.27
CA ALA A 166 13.37 4.61 8.92
C ALA A 166 13.19 5.16 7.50
N TYR A 167 14.07 6.09 7.07
CA TYR A 167 14.07 6.62 5.72
C TYR A 167 14.35 5.52 4.69
N ARG A 168 15.38 4.70 4.91
CA ARG A 168 15.69 3.55 4.04
C ARG A 168 14.54 2.56 3.96
N ALA A 169 13.90 2.25 5.10
CA ALA A 169 12.74 1.36 5.13
C ALA A 169 11.55 1.94 4.37
N MET A 170 11.28 3.25 4.50
CA MET A 170 10.23 3.95 3.78
C MET A 170 10.48 3.96 2.27
N VAL A 171 11.71 4.25 1.84
CA VAL A 171 12.12 4.22 0.42
C VAL A 171 11.96 2.80 -0.15
N ALA A 172 12.40 1.78 0.57
CA ALA A 172 12.25 0.38 0.16
C ALA A 172 10.76 -0.01 0.01
N ARG A 173 9.90 0.38 0.95
CA ARG A 173 8.46 0.13 0.86
C ARG A 173 7.84 0.82 -0.35
N ARG A 174 8.16 2.10 -0.59
CA ARG A 174 7.66 2.83 -1.77
C ARG A 174 8.12 2.19 -3.08
N ALA A 175 9.36 1.71 -3.15
CA ALA A 175 9.88 1.01 -4.32
C ALA A 175 9.16 -0.33 -4.56
N GLU A 176 8.86 -1.07 -3.49
CA GLU A 176 8.08 -2.30 -3.54
C GLU A 176 6.65 -2.05 -4.03
N GLU A 177 5.94 -1.10 -3.42
CA GLU A 177 4.60 -0.68 -3.83
C GLU A 177 4.54 -0.25 -5.29
N ALA A 178 5.53 0.56 -5.74
CA ALA A 178 5.64 0.98 -7.13
C ALA A 178 5.88 -0.21 -8.08
N ARG A 179 6.70 -1.20 -7.68
CA ARG A 179 6.92 -2.43 -8.46
C ARG A 179 5.63 -3.24 -8.57
N MET A 180 4.94 -3.44 -7.45
CA MET A 180 3.68 -4.19 -7.42
C MET A 180 2.59 -3.51 -8.25
N GLU A 181 2.47 -2.18 -8.18
CA GLU A 181 1.52 -1.44 -9.00
C GLU A 181 1.91 -1.48 -10.48
N ALA A 182 3.21 -1.37 -10.81
CA ALA A 182 3.67 -1.53 -12.18
C ALA A 182 3.35 -2.93 -12.74
N GLU A 183 3.58 -3.99 -11.96
CA GLU A 183 3.22 -5.37 -12.33
C GLU A 183 1.70 -5.51 -12.53
N ARG A 184 0.90 -4.96 -11.60
CA ARG A 184 -0.57 -4.96 -11.71
C ARG A 184 -1.03 -4.23 -12.98
N GLN A 185 -0.47 -3.07 -13.28
CA GLN A 185 -0.81 -2.30 -14.48
C GLN A 185 -0.41 -3.06 -15.76
N ALA A 186 0.76 -3.69 -15.78
CA ALA A 186 1.19 -4.54 -16.88
C ALA A 186 0.23 -5.74 -17.08
N ALA A 187 -0.16 -6.41 -15.99
CA ALA A 187 -1.11 -7.51 -16.04
C ALA A 187 -2.49 -7.05 -16.55
N LEU A 188 -2.98 -5.89 -16.10
CA LEU A 188 -4.23 -5.30 -16.59
C LEU A 188 -4.14 -4.92 -18.07
N ALA A 189 -3.03 -4.34 -18.52
CA ALA A 189 -2.81 -3.98 -19.92
C ALA A 189 -2.81 -5.22 -20.81
N LYS A 190 -2.07 -6.27 -20.43
CA LYS A 190 -2.06 -7.57 -21.13
C LYS A 190 -3.45 -8.18 -21.19
N ALA A 191 -4.18 -8.17 -20.08
CA ALA A 191 -5.52 -8.72 -20.02
C ALA A 191 -6.52 -7.93 -20.90
N ARG A 192 -6.36 -6.61 -21.02
CA ARG A 192 -7.17 -5.76 -21.90
C ARG A 192 -6.88 -6.05 -23.37
N GLU A 193 -5.61 -6.22 -23.73
CA GLU A 193 -5.22 -6.60 -25.10
C GLU A 193 -5.79 -7.97 -25.46
N GLU A 194 -5.66 -8.95 -24.57
CA GLU A 194 -6.22 -10.27 -24.75
C GLU A 194 -7.75 -10.22 -24.90
N ALA A 195 -8.45 -9.48 -24.02
CA ALA A 195 -9.90 -9.33 -24.08
C ALA A 195 -10.40 -8.73 -25.41
N ARG A 196 -9.64 -7.81 -26.02
CA ARG A 196 -9.95 -7.25 -27.35
C ARG A 196 -9.78 -8.26 -28.49
N ARG A 197 -8.90 -9.25 -28.33
CA ARG A 197 -8.59 -10.27 -29.34
C ARG A 197 -9.36 -11.58 -29.15
N ARG A 198 -10.28 -11.65 -28.17
CA ARG A 198 -11.06 -12.86 -27.92
C ARG A 198 -11.89 -13.24 -29.14
N PRO A 199 -11.83 -14.52 -29.58
CA PRO A 199 -12.71 -14.97 -30.64
C PRO A 199 -14.16 -14.97 -30.16
N LEU A 200 -15.08 -14.80 -31.12
CA LEU A 200 -16.50 -14.99 -30.91
C LEU A 200 -16.85 -16.44 -31.20
N VAL A 201 -17.65 -17.06 -30.33
CA VAL A 201 -18.09 -18.46 -30.44
C VAL A 201 -19.61 -18.53 -30.37
N GLU A 202 -20.21 -19.36 -31.22
CA GLU A 202 -21.64 -19.66 -31.15
C GLU A 202 -21.90 -20.68 -30.05
N MET A 203 -22.82 -20.35 -29.14
CA MET A 203 -23.14 -21.20 -27.99
C MET A 203 -24.66 -21.26 -27.79
N ALA A 204 -25.33 -22.26 -28.37
CA ALA A 204 -26.77 -22.43 -28.17
C ALA A 204 -27.09 -22.84 -26.71
N PRO A 205 -28.19 -22.35 -26.10
CA PRO A 205 -29.19 -21.40 -26.63
C PRO A 205 -28.83 -19.92 -26.43
N TYR A 206 -27.59 -19.60 -26.03
CA TYR A 206 -27.13 -18.27 -25.62
C TYR A 206 -26.64 -17.36 -26.77
N GLY A 207 -26.54 -17.89 -28.00
CA GLY A 207 -26.10 -17.15 -29.19
C GLY A 207 -24.58 -16.93 -29.24
N THR A 208 -24.14 -15.87 -29.93
CA THR A 208 -22.72 -15.51 -30.07
C THR A 208 -22.15 -14.92 -28.79
N LEU A 209 -21.11 -15.53 -28.22
CA LEU A 209 -20.42 -15.10 -27.00
C LEU A 209 -18.94 -14.85 -27.25
N SER A 210 -18.30 -13.99 -26.45
CA SER A 210 -16.84 -13.80 -26.47
C SER A 210 -16.16 -14.87 -25.63
N LEU A 211 -15.27 -15.66 -26.24
CA LEU A 211 -14.55 -16.73 -25.57
C LEU A 211 -13.54 -16.17 -24.56
N VAL A 212 -13.82 -16.36 -23.27
CA VAL A 212 -12.95 -15.89 -22.19
C VAL A 212 -11.70 -16.75 -22.07
N GLU A 213 -11.87 -18.06 -22.09
CA GLU A 213 -10.81 -19.04 -21.92
C GLU A 213 -11.30 -20.41 -22.40
N GLU A 214 -10.40 -21.17 -23.02
CA GLU A 214 -10.60 -22.56 -23.37
C GLU A 214 -9.54 -23.41 -22.65
N ILE A 215 -9.96 -24.58 -22.16
CA ILE A 215 -9.09 -25.52 -21.44
C ILE A 215 -9.22 -26.88 -22.12
N ASP A 216 -8.15 -27.32 -22.76
CA ASP A 216 -8.00 -28.70 -23.19
C ASP A 216 -7.61 -29.55 -21.97
N CYS A 217 -8.59 -30.27 -21.41
CA CYS A 217 -8.36 -31.15 -20.26
C CYS A 217 -7.44 -32.33 -20.58
N ALA A 218 -7.26 -32.71 -21.85
CA ALA A 218 -6.36 -33.78 -22.25
C ALA A 218 -4.88 -33.35 -22.34
N ALA A 219 -4.62 -32.03 -22.41
CA ALA A 219 -3.28 -31.48 -22.39
C ALA A 219 -2.68 -31.46 -20.96
N ASP A 220 -1.37 -31.22 -20.89
CA ASP A 220 -0.69 -30.94 -19.63
C ASP A 220 -1.21 -29.62 -19.03
N ALA A 221 -1.33 -29.58 -17.70
CA ALA A 221 -1.82 -28.41 -16.98
C ALA A 221 -0.74 -27.32 -16.78
N ALA A 222 0.38 -27.38 -17.50
CA ALA A 222 1.48 -26.45 -17.40
C ALA A 222 1.01 -24.98 -17.50
N GLY A 223 1.46 -24.17 -16.54
CA GLY A 223 1.11 -22.74 -16.47
C GLY A 223 -0.31 -22.44 -15.97
N ARG A 224 -1.08 -23.46 -15.56
CA ARG A 224 -2.42 -23.32 -14.98
C ARG A 224 -2.42 -23.72 -13.50
N ILE A 225 -3.36 -23.15 -12.75
CA ILE A 225 -3.63 -23.64 -11.39
C ILE A 225 -4.53 -24.87 -11.56
N TYR A 226 -3.94 -26.04 -11.34
CA TYR A 226 -4.59 -27.34 -11.40
C TYR A 226 -4.39 -28.08 -10.07
N SER A 227 -5.42 -28.75 -9.60
CA SER A 227 -5.38 -29.62 -8.42
C SER A 227 -6.09 -30.92 -8.71
N GLU A 228 -5.66 -31.99 -8.06
CA GLU A 228 -6.31 -33.29 -8.11
C GLU A 228 -6.21 -34.01 -6.76
N TYR A 229 -7.24 -34.79 -6.46
CA TYR A 229 -7.27 -35.64 -5.29
C TYR A 229 -8.00 -36.96 -5.62
N PRO A 230 -7.48 -38.11 -5.18
CA PRO A 230 -6.12 -38.31 -4.66
C PRO A 230 -5.03 -37.89 -5.67
N PRO A 231 -3.77 -37.64 -5.22
CA PRO A 231 -2.69 -37.29 -6.13
C PRO A 231 -2.52 -38.34 -7.24
N ARG A 232 -2.47 -37.92 -8.50
CA ARG A 232 -2.40 -38.78 -9.71
C ARG A 232 -3.62 -39.66 -9.94
N ALA A 233 -4.78 -39.31 -9.37
CA ALA A 233 -6.02 -40.05 -9.62
C ALA A 233 -6.58 -39.81 -11.04
N ALA A 234 -6.44 -38.59 -11.57
CA ALA A 234 -6.88 -38.28 -12.92
C ALA A 234 -5.87 -38.74 -13.97
N ARG A 235 -6.35 -39.19 -15.13
CA ARG A 235 -5.51 -39.60 -16.26
C ARG A 235 -6.16 -39.25 -17.60
N VAL A 236 -5.38 -39.23 -18.67
CA VAL A 236 -5.88 -38.98 -20.02
C VAL A 236 -6.14 -40.31 -20.73
N GLU A 237 -7.36 -40.53 -21.17
CA GLU A 237 -7.78 -41.70 -21.94
C GLU A 237 -8.30 -41.30 -23.32
N THR A 238 -8.49 -42.29 -24.19
CA THR A 238 -9.14 -42.10 -25.49
C THR A 238 -10.55 -42.65 -25.41
N ILE A 239 -11.55 -41.81 -25.63
CA ILE A 239 -12.97 -42.15 -25.59
C ILE A 239 -13.58 -41.61 -26.87
N LEU A 240 -14.27 -42.47 -27.65
CA LEU A 240 -14.83 -42.11 -28.96
C LEU A 240 -13.83 -41.38 -29.85
N ASP A 241 -12.62 -41.93 -29.98
CA ASP A 241 -11.50 -41.37 -30.74
C ASP A 241 -11.03 -39.96 -30.33
N ARG A 242 -11.51 -39.43 -29.19
CA ARG A 242 -11.09 -38.15 -28.61
C ARG A 242 -10.30 -38.40 -27.32
N LYS A 243 -9.25 -37.60 -27.10
CA LYS A 243 -8.54 -37.61 -25.81
C LYS A 243 -9.37 -36.86 -24.78
N ALA A 244 -9.52 -37.44 -23.59
CA ALA A 244 -10.28 -36.86 -22.50
C ALA A 244 -9.62 -37.15 -21.15
N ARG A 245 -9.69 -36.20 -20.22
CA ARG A 245 -9.29 -36.45 -18.83
C ARG A 245 -10.41 -37.20 -18.12
N VAL A 246 -10.04 -38.31 -17.51
CA VAL A 246 -10.93 -39.18 -16.76
C VAL A 246 -10.48 -39.26 -15.31
N LEU A 247 -11.47 -39.40 -14.44
CA LEU A 247 -11.28 -39.64 -13.03
C LEU A 247 -11.99 -40.95 -12.67
N PRO A 248 -11.25 -42.04 -12.40
CA PRO A 248 -11.85 -43.30 -11.99
C PRO A 248 -12.51 -43.17 -10.61
N PRO A 249 -13.56 -43.95 -10.29
CA PRO A 249 -14.07 -44.04 -8.94
C PRO A 249 -12.98 -44.47 -7.95
N CYS A 250 -12.79 -43.72 -6.88
CA CYS A 250 -11.95 -44.11 -5.75
C CYS A 250 -12.84 -44.75 -4.67
N HIS A 251 -12.49 -45.96 -4.23
CA HIS A 251 -13.26 -46.65 -3.20
C HIS A 251 -12.94 -46.09 -1.82
N GLY A 252 -13.98 -45.70 -1.08
CA GLY A 252 -13.85 -45.25 0.31
C GLY A 252 -13.47 -43.79 0.50
N GLU A 253 -13.34 -43.00 -0.58
CA GLU A 253 -13.05 -41.57 -0.52
C GLU A 253 -13.62 -40.82 -1.73
N ALA A 254 -13.79 -39.50 -1.60
CA ALA A 254 -14.14 -38.63 -2.72
C ALA A 254 -12.91 -38.40 -3.62
N SER A 255 -13.15 -38.16 -4.91
CA SER A 255 -12.08 -37.78 -5.85
C SER A 255 -12.50 -36.57 -6.68
N TYR A 256 -11.54 -35.75 -7.07
CA TYR A 256 -11.76 -34.61 -7.97
C TYR A 256 -10.49 -34.27 -8.76
N PHE A 257 -10.68 -33.53 -9.86
CA PHE A 257 -9.65 -32.63 -10.40
C PHE A 257 -10.29 -31.26 -10.63
N SER A 258 -9.50 -30.19 -10.57
CA SER A 258 -9.99 -28.82 -10.71
C SER A 258 -9.02 -27.94 -11.50
N TYR A 259 -9.59 -26.94 -12.18
CA TYR A 259 -8.85 -25.90 -12.89
C TYR A 259 -9.34 -24.52 -12.41
N ARG A 260 -8.41 -23.57 -12.18
CA ARG A 260 -8.79 -22.16 -12.03
C ARG A 260 -9.05 -21.56 -13.41
N VAL A 261 -10.32 -21.21 -13.68
CA VAL A 261 -10.75 -20.54 -14.92
C VAL A 261 -10.79 -19.02 -14.71
N GLY A 262 -10.42 -18.25 -15.73
CA GLY A 262 -10.62 -16.80 -15.78
C GLY A 262 -9.58 -15.96 -15.04
N ARG A 263 -8.47 -16.56 -14.57
CA ARG A 263 -7.42 -15.81 -13.85
C ARG A 263 -6.83 -14.72 -14.74
N GLN A 264 -6.83 -13.48 -14.26
CA GLN A 264 -6.37 -12.30 -15.00
C GLN A 264 -7.10 -12.10 -16.34
N LYS A 265 -8.33 -12.60 -16.50
CA LYS A 265 -9.13 -12.47 -17.73
C LYS A 265 -10.14 -11.31 -17.69
N LEU A 266 -9.95 -10.33 -16.80
CA LEU A 266 -10.88 -9.19 -16.62
C LEU A 266 -12.34 -9.62 -16.43
N LEU A 267 -12.56 -10.70 -15.67
CA LEU A 267 -13.91 -11.06 -15.25
C LEU A 267 -14.50 -9.92 -14.41
N ARG A 268 -15.78 -9.62 -14.65
CA ARG A 268 -16.54 -8.60 -13.96
C ARG A 268 -17.21 -9.23 -12.74
N PRO A 269 -17.01 -8.69 -11.53
CA PRO A 269 -17.77 -9.13 -10.36
C PRO A 269 -19.28 -9.03 -10.62
N GLY A 270 -20.03 -10.08 -10.25
CA GLY A 270 -21.46 -10.18 -10.55
C GLY A 270 -21.82 -10.38 -12.03
N GLY A 271 -20.82 -10.48 -12.92
CA GLY A 271 -21.04 -10.77 -14.33
C GLY A 271 -21.56 -12.19 -14.54
N THR A 272 -22.43 -12.37 -15.53
CA THR A 272 -22.92 -13.68 -15.95
C THR A 272 -21.96 -14.29 -16.97
N TYR A 273 -21.55 -15.53 -16.71
CA TYR A 273 -20.64 -16.30 -17.56
C TYR A 273 -21.26 -17.67 -17.85
N VAL A 274 -21.05 -18.16 -19.06
CA VAL A 274 -21.46 -19.51 -19.46
C VAL A 274 -20.22 -20.41 -19.40
N LEU A 275 -20.32 -21.48 -18.62
CA LEU A 275 -19.33 -22.56 -18.62
C LEU A 275 -19.89 -23.72 -19.45
N ALA A 276 -19.21 -24.04 -20.55
CA ALA A 276 -19.48 -25.23 -21.33
C ALA A 276 -18.44 -26.29 -20.99
N VAL A 277 -18.90 -27.51 -20.70
CA VAL A 277 -18.03 -28.68 -20.49
C VAL A 277 -18.36 -29.69 -21.58
N GLU A 278 -17.41 -29.90 -22.49
CA GLU A 278 -17.52 -30.94 -23.49
C GLU A 278 -16.83 -32.21 -23.01
N TYR A 279 -17.55 -33.33 -23.09
CA TYR A 279 -17.00 -34.63 -22.81
C TYR A 279 -17.45 -35.62 -23.90
N PRO A 280 -16.53 -36.42 -24.47
CA PRO A 280 -16.92 -37.47 -25.40
C PRO A 280 -17.72 -38.54 -24.64
N GLU A 281 -19.02 -38.62 -24.91
CA GLU A 281 -19.92 -39.54 -24.21
C GLU A 281 -20.59 -40.51 -25.19
N ASP A 282 -20.49 -41.81 -24.90
CA ASP A 282 -21.12 -42.93 -25.60
C ASP A 282 -22.15 -43.69 -24.74
N GLY A 283 -22.26 -43.32 -23.46
CA GLY A 283 -23.17 -43.91 -22.48
C GLY A 283 -23.31 -43.03 -21.25
N PRO A 284 -24.38 -43.22 -20.44
CA PRO A 284 -24.78 -42.26 -19.42
C PRO A 284 -23.75 -42.09 -18.29
N ARG A 285 -23.35 -40.85 -18.04
CA ARG A 285 -22.48 -40.46 -16.92
C ARG A 285 -23.12 -39.37 -16.07
N SER A 286 -22.77 -39.36 -14.78
CA SER A 286 -23.14 -38.29 -13.86
C SER A 286 -21.92 -37.40 -13.63
N MET A 287 -22.05 -36.12 -13.94
CA MET A 287 -21.05 -35.10 -13.63
C MET A 287 -21.61 -34.11 -12.62
N VAL A 288 -20.78 -33.74 -11.64
CA VAL A 288 -21.09 -32.65 -10.72
C VAL A 288 -20.13 -31.51 -11.02
N VAL A 289 -20.66 -30.42 -11.56
CA VAL A 289 -19.90 -29.19 -11.79
C VAL A 289 -20.16 -28.26 -10.61
N ILE A 290 -19.10 -27.92 -9.87
CA ILE A 290 -19.18 -27.06 -8.69
C ILE A 290 -18.39 -25.79 -8.98
N ASN A 291 -19.04 -24.63 -8.78
CA ASN A 291 -18.37 -23.34 -8.71
C ASN A 291 -18.29 -22.93 -7.23
N THR A 292 -17.09 -22.88 -6.68
CA THR A 292 -16.83 -22.54 -5.28
C THR A 292 -16.67 -21.02 -5.04
N GLY A 293 -16.81 -20.19 -6.08
CA GLY A 293 -16.61 -18.75 -5.97
C GLY A 293 -15.15 -18.34 -5.78
N ASN A 294 -14.92 -17.20 -5.11
CA ASN A 294 -13.57 -16.78 -4.73
C ASN A 294 -13.18 -17.48 -3.42
N GLU A 295 -12.42 -18.57 -3.53
CA GLU A 295 -11.32 -18.84 -2.59
C GLU A 295 -10.14 -17.91 -2.88
#